data_AF-A0A2R8BHY9-F1
#
_entry.id   AF-A0A2R8BHY9-F1
#
_cell.length_a   1.000
_cell.length_b   1.000
_cell.length_c   1.000
_cell.angle_alpha   90.00
_cell.angle_beta   90.00
_cell.angle_gamma   90.00
#
_symmetry.space_group_name_H-M   'P 1'
#
loop_
_entity.id
_entity.type
_entity.pdbx_description
1 polymer ?
#
loop_
_entity_poly.entity_id
_entity_poly.type
_entity_poly.pdbx_seq_one_letter_code
_entity_poly.pdbx_strand_id
1 'polypeptide(L)'
;MNKSGTDNLKKWLQRALWFVPIAYFVNFVYAIFSNQTGGTFGDTFGAANALFSGTALLMLVYAIILQREELEVVKEERNDTKTLLRGQEKINTQQGIALRKQSFEQSFFAVLRLISEEKKALDRTITDGTNQTIKFKAGNNAQTAIKSLVENDKTQSRLSVSNHIANCCSVCRLFTTAFYMISQSNFLTKHETLNYGSSLHALLDADLAQVWCLYSILWEEKDPRAAHAFISSQGIDFIDESIQDEVRERLKNALNNFTIMESEIVSD
;
A
#
# COMPACT_ATOMS: atom_id res chain seq x y z
N MET A 1 -2.92 12.24 -45.93
CA MET A 1 -3.56 12.76 -47.17
C MET A 1 -4.99 13.26 -46.87
N ASN A 2 -5.50 14.34 -47.51
CA ASN A 2 -6.83 14.91 -47.19
C ASN A 2 -7.95 13.92 -47.58
N LYS A 3 -8.99 13.74 -46.76
CA LYS A 3 -10.09 12.76 -46.92
C LYS A 3 -10.78 12.85 -48.30
N SER A 4 -10.76 14.04 -48.91
CA SER A 4 -11.24 14.30 -50.26
C SER A 4 -10.43 13.60 -51.38
N GLY A 5 -9.15 13.31 -51.16
CA GLY A 5 -8.27 12.67 -52.15
C GLY A 5 -8.53 11.18 -52.27
N THR A 6 -8.72 10.49 -51.15
CA THR A 6 -9.03 9.04 -51.11
C THR A 6 -10.42 8.74 -51.68
N ASP A 7 -11.40 9.62 -51.44
CA ASP A 7 -12.77 9.46 -51.97
C ASP A 7 -12.86 9.64 -53.49
N ASN A 8 -12.14 10.61 -54.05
CA ASN A 8 -12.09 10.80 -55.51
C ASN A 8 -11.33 9.66 -56.21
N LEU A 9 -10.37 9.08 -55.52
CA LEU A 9 -9.56 7.98 -56.02
C LEU A 9 -10.29 6.65 -56.01
N LYS A 10 -11.08 6.37 -54.96
CA LYS A 10 -12.01 5.23 -54.93
C LYS A 10 -13.00 5.28 -56.10
N LYS A 11 -13.51 6.48 -56.43
CA LYS A 11 -14.38 6.71 -57.60
C LYS A 11 -13.65 6.48 -58.92
N TRP A 12 -12.38 6.86 -59.04
CA TRP A 12 -11.58 6.61 -60.25
C TRP A 12 -11.27 5.12 -60.42
N LEU A 13 -10.86 4.44 -59.35
CA LEU A 13 -10.59 3.00 -59.33
C LEU A 13 -11.83 2.19 -59.73
N GLN A 14 -13.00 2.57 -59.20
CA GLN A 14 -14.28 1.96 -59.55
C GLN A 14 -14.60 2.11 -61.05
N ARG A 15 -14.29 3.27 -61.65
CA ARG A 15 -14.49 3.49 -63.10
C ARG A 15 -13.50 2.68 -63.94
N ALA A 16 -12.23 2.62 -63.53
CA ALA A 16 -11.20 1.81 -64.19
C ALA A 16 -11.52 0.30 -64.15
N LEU A 17 -12.14 -0.16 -63.05
CA LEU A 17 -12.58 -1.54 -62.89
C LEU A 17 -13.62 -1.96 -63.94
N TRP A 18 -14.54 -1.06 -64.32
CA TRP A 18 -15.53 -1.33 -65.36
C TRP A 18 -14.99 -1.09 -66.78
N PHE A 19 -14.01 -0.21 -66.93
CA PHE A 19 -13.43 0.15 -68.23
C PHE A 19 -12.75 -1.02 -68.94
N VAL A 20 -11.95 -1.82 -68.23
CA VAL A 20 -11.20 -2.93 -68.85
C VAL A 20 -12.10 -4.07 -69.34
N PRO A 21 -13.07 -4.58 -68.55
CA PRO A 21 -14.04 -5.58 -69.03
C PRO A 21 -14.86 -5.10 -70.23
N ILE A 22 -15.25 -3.82 -70.26
CA ILE A 22 -15.96 -3.23 -71.40
C ILE A 22 -15.07 -3.21 -72.65
N ALA A 23 -13.79 -2.83 -72.52
CA ALA A 23 -12.85 -2.87 -73.63
C ALA A 23 -12.64 -4.30 -74.17
N TYR A 24 -12.56 -5.31 -73.29
CA TYR A 24 -12.51 -6.72 -73.70
C TYR A 24 -13.79 -7.17 -74.40
N PHE A 25 -14.96 -6.77 -73.90
CA PHE A 25 -16.25 -7.12 -74.49
C PHE A 25 -16.41 -6.51 -75.89
N VAL A 26 -16.07 -5.23 -76.07
CA VAL A 26 -16.09 -4.57 -77.38
C VAL A 26 -15.13 -5.25 -78.36
N ASN A 27 -13.92 -5.58 -77.90
CA ASN A 27 -12.92 -6.27 -78.72
C ASN A 27 -13.36 -7.69 -79.10
N PHE A 28 -14.03 -8.40 -78.19
CA PHE A 28 -14.62 -9.72 -78.42
C PHE A 28 -15.76 -9.69 -79.44
N VAL A 29 -16.67 -8.70 -79.33
CA VAL A 29 -17.72 -8.46 -80.32
C VAL A 29 -17.10 -8.16 -81.69
N TYR A 30 -16.11 -7.27 -81.75
CA TYR A 30 -15.39 -6.96 -82.99
C TYR A 30 -14.76 -8.20 -83.63
N ALA A 31 -14.10 -9.04 -82.82
CA ALA A 31 -13.44 -10.25 -83.28
C ALA A 31 -14.43 -11.30 -83.84
N ILE A 32 -15.65 -11.42 -83.28
CA ILE A 32 -16.71 -12.33 -83.79
C ILE A 32 -17.31 -11.82 -85.11
N PHE A 33 -17.50 -10.51 -85.26
CA PHE A 33 -18.09 -9.93 -86.47
C PHE A 33 -17.09 -9.76 -87.62
N SER A 34 -15.79 -9.76 -87.32
CA SER A 34 -14.74 -9.82 -88.33
C SER A 34 -14.47 -11.29 -88.70
N ASN A 35 -14.61 -11.69 -89.96
CA ASN A 35 -14.30 -13.05 -90.45
C ASN A 35 -12.79 -13.39 -90.42
N GLN A 36 -12.08 -13.02 -89.36
CA GLN A 36 -10.63 -13.22 -89.23
C GLN A 36 -10.31 -14.65 -88.78
N THR A 37 -9.32 -15.27 -89.40
CA THR A 37 -8.87 -16.63 -89.10
C THR A 37 -7.45 -16.64 -88.55
N GLY A 38 -7.17 -17.52 -87.57
CA GLY A 38 -5.82 -17.77 -87.07
C GLY A 38 -5.16 -16.57 -86.36
N GLY A 39 -3.91 -16.24 -86.71
CA GLY A 39 -3.05 -15.30 -85.98
C GLY A 39 -3.59 -13.87 -85.85
N THR A 40 -4.38 -13.40 -86.82
CA THR A 40 -4.97 -12.04 -86.82
C THR A 40 -6.05 -11.89 -85.75
N PHE A 41 -6.75 -12.98 -85.41
CA PHE A 41 -7.68 -13.02 -84.28
C PHE A 41 -6.94 -12.80 -82.95
N GLY A 42 -5.74 -13.38 -82.80
CA GLY A 42 -4.88 -13.17 -81.62
C GLY A 42 -4.37 -11.74 -81.51
N ASP A 43 -3.99 -11.11 -82.63
CA ASP A 43 -3.48 -9.73 -82.66
C ASP A 43 -4.51 -8.70 -82.19
N THR A 44 -5.81 -8.94 -82.43
CA THR A 44 -6.87 -8.05 -81.92
C THR A 44 -6.89 -7.98 -80.39
N PHE A 45 -6.53 -9.05 -79.67
CA PHE A 45 -6.45 -9.06 -78.21
C PHE A 45 -5.11 -8.58 -77.64
N GLY A 46 -4.08 -8.39 -78.47
CA GLY A 46 -2.76 -7.93 -78.02
C GLY A 46 -2.81 -6.56 -77.33
N ALA A 47 -3.52 -5.59 -77.93
CA ALA A 47 -3.69 -4.25 -77.35
C ALA A 47 -4.49 -4.29 -76.03
N ALA A 48 -5.54 -5.11 -75.96
CA ALA A 48 -6.35 -5.29 -74.75
C ALA A 48 -5.54 -5.94 -73.61
N ASN A 49 -4.72 -6.95 -73.92
CA ASN A 49 -3.84 -7.61 -72.96
C ASN A 49 -2.75 -6.68 -72.43
N ALA A 50 -2.16 -5.84 -73.28
CA ALA A 50 -1.19 -4.83 -72.87
C ALA A 50 -1.83 -3.78 -71.95
N LEU A 51 -3.03 -3.31 -72.28
CA LEU A 51 -3.78 -2.34 -71.47
C LEU A 51 -4.19 -2.91 -70.10
N PHE A 52 -4.65 -4.17 -70.05
CA PHE A 52 -4.95 -4.86 -68.81
C PHE A 52 -3.70 -5.03 -67.94
N SER A 53 -2.60 -5.52 -68.53
CA SER A 53 -1.35 -5.74 -67.79
C SER A 53 -0.77 -4.44 -67.24
N GLY A 54 -0.79 -3.36 -68.03
CA GLY A 54 -0.37 -2.02 -67.57
C GLY A 54 -1.27 -1.46 -66.47
N THR A 55 -2.59 -1.60 -66.60
CA THR A 55 -3.55 -1.13 -65.58
C THR A 55 -3.43 -1.93 -64.28
N ALA A 56 -3.24 -3.25 -64.37
CA ALA A 56 -3.02 -4.11 -63.22
C ALA A 56 -1.71 -3.77 -62.49
N LEU A 57 -0.63 -3.51 -63.24
CA LEU A 57 0.65 -3.07 -62.67
C LEU A 57 0.51 -1.73 -61.96
N LEU A 58 -0.15 -0.75 -62.57
CA LEU A 58 -0.42 0.56 -61.95
C LEU A 58 -1.26 0.42 -60.69
N MET A 59 -2.29 -0.42 -60.72
CA MET A 59 -3.13 -0.71 -59.56
C MET A 59 -2.33 -1.36 -58.42
N LEU A 60 -1.41 -2.28 -58.74
CA LEU A 60 -0.54 -2.93 -57.76
C LEU A 60 0.46 -1.95 -57.12
N VAL A 61 1.17 -1.16 -57.93
CA VAL A 61 2.11 -0.14 -57.43
C VAL A 61 1.38 0.85 -56.52
N TYR A 62 0.19 1.27 -56.94
CA TYR A 62 -0.64 2.15 -56.14
C TYR A 62 -1.07 1.51 -54.81
N ALA A 63 -1.55 0.26 -54.83
CA ALA A 63 -1.90 -0.47 -53.62
C ALA A 63 -0.73 -0.58 -52.65
N ILE A 64 0.50 -0.81 -53.14
CA ILE A 64 1.71 -0.85 -52.32
C ILE A 64 1.98 0.51 -51.66
N ILE A 65 1.81 1.62 -52.39
CA ILE A 65 1.99 2.97 -51.82
C ILE A 65 0.96 3.22 -50.71
N LEU A 66 -0.31 2.90 -50.95
CA LEU A 66 -1.37 3.07 -49.95
C LEU A 66 -1.14 2.20 -48.72
N GLN A 67 -0.77 0.92 -48.92
CA GLN A 67 -0.44 0.01 -47.82
C GLN A 67 0.75 0.51 -46.99
N ARG A 68 1.74 1.18 -47.60
CA ARG A 68 2.86 1.78 -46.87
C ARG A 68 2.42 2.97 -46.00
N GLU A 69 1.58 3.87 -46.53
CA GLU A 69 1.04 4.99 -45.76
C GLU A 69 0.20 4.49 -44.57
N GLU A 70 -0.67 3.49 -44.79
CA GLU A 70 -1.45 2.85 -43.73
C GLU A 70 -0.56 2.22 -42.65
N LEU A 71 0.53 1.54 -43.05
CA LEU A 71 1.49 0.96 -42.11
C LEU A 71 2.24 2.02 -41.30
N GLU A 72 2.53 3.18 -41.88
CA GLU A 72 3.17 4.30 -41.16
C GLU A 72 2.23 4.89 -40.12
N VAL A 73 0.97 5.16 -40.48
CA VAL A 73 -0.07 5.64 -39.54
C VAL A 73 -0.29 4.63 -38.41
N VAL A 74 -0.42 3.34 -38.71
CA VAL A 74 -0.59 2.30 -37.69
C VAL A 74 0.62 2.21 -36.75
N LYS A 75 1.83 2.44 -37.25
CA LYS A 75 3.04 2.48 -36.40
C LYS A 75 3.03 3.70 -35.47
N GLU A 76 2.61 4.85 -35.98
CA GLU A 76 2.47 6.08 -35.19
C GLU A 76 1.44 5.89 -34.08
N GLU A 77 0.22 5.42 -34.41
CA GLU A 77 -0.83 5.13 -33.42
C GLU A 77 -0.38 4.12 -32.36
N ARG A 78 0.38 3.08 -32.76
CA ARG A 78 0.95 2.12 -31.81
C ARG A 78 1.98 2.77 -30.89
N ASN A 79 2.82 3.66 -31.41
CA ASN A 79 3.81 4.36 -30.61
C ASN A 79 3.12 5.30 -29.62
N ASP A 80 2.13 6.06 -30.06
CA ASP A 80 1.32 6.92 -29.20
C ASP A 80 0.63 6.10 -28.10
N THR A 81 0.01 4.97 -28.47
CA THR A 81 -0.60 4.04 -27.50
C THR A 81 0.43 3.55 -26.47
N LYS A 82 1.65 3.20 -26.89
CA LYS A 82 2.71 2.80 -25.96
C LYS A 82 3.12 3.94 -25.01
N THR A 83 3.19 5.18 -25.50
CA THR A 83 3.51 6.33 -24.64
C THR A 83 2.41 6.59 -23.60
N LEU A 84 1.14 6.51 -24.00
CA LEU A 84 -0.01 6.63 -23.11
C LEU A 84 -0.01 5.54 -22.04
N LEU A 85 0.22 4.27 -22.42
CA LEU A 85 0.30 3.15 -21.48
C LEU A 85 1.43 3.32 -20.46
N ARG A 86 2.61 3.77 -20.90
CA ARG A 86 3.73 4.10 -19.99
C ARG A 86 3.38 5.23 -19.02
N GLY A 87 2.67 6.25 -19.50
CA GLY A 87 2.15 7.32 -18.66
C GLY A 87 1.17 6.79 -17.61
N GLN A 88 0.25 5.93 -18.01
CA GLN A 88 -0.74 5.32 -17.13
C GLN A 88 -0.08 4.41 -16.08
N GLU A 89 0.93 3.65 -16.44
CA GLU A 89 1.69 2.80 -15.52
C GLU A 89 2.37 3.65 -14.42
N LYS A 90 2.99 4.78 -14.81
CA LYS A 90 3.57 5.73 -13.85
C LYS A 90 2.52 6.33 -12.92
N ILE A 91 1.35 6.70 -13.43
CA ILE A 91 0.25 7.22 -12.60
C ILE A 91 -0.25 6.14 -11.65
N ASN A 92 -0.45 4.91 -12.13
CA ASN A 92 -0.98 3.81 -11.32
C ASN A 92 -0.01 3.43 -10.20
N THR A 93 1.29 3.40 -10.47
CA THR A 93 2.32 3.16 -9.45
C THR A 93 2.35 4.27 -8.39
N GLN A 94 2.24 5.53 -8.79
CA GLN A 94 2.13 6.67 -7.86
C GLN A 94 0.85 6.59 -7.00
N GLN A 95 -0.29 6.25 -7.60
CA GLN A 95 -1.54 6.03 -6.88
C GLN A 95 -1.42 4.87 -5.88
N GLY A 96 -0.78 3.76 -6.27
CA GLY A 96 -0.56 2.62 -5.39
C GLY A 96 0.26 2.98 -4.14
N ILE A 97 1.31 3.80 -4.29
CA ILE A 97 2.10 4.31 -3.16
C ILE A 97 1.26 5.24 -2.28
N ALA A 98 0.50 6.16 -2.88
CA ALA A 98 -0.36 7.08 -2.16
C ALA A 98 -1.44 6.35 -1.33
N LEU A 99 -2.08 5.32 -1.90
CA LEU A 99 -3.07 4.50 -1.21
C LEU A 99 -2.47 3.72 -0.03
N ARG A 100 -1.29 3.14 -0.20
CA ARG A 100 -0.58 2.46 0.90
C ARG A 100 -0.27 3.43 2.04
N LYS A 101 0.20 4.63 1.70
CA LYS A 101 0.45 5.70 2.66
C LYS A 101 -0.84 6.12 3.39
N GLN A 102 -1.93 6.34 2.67
CA GLN A 102 -3.20 6.71 3.26
C GLN A 102 -3.72 5.62 4.22
N SER A 103 -3.68 4.35 3.81
CA SER A 103 -4.10 3.21 4.65
C SER A 103 -3.27 3.09 5.93
N PHE A 104 -1.96 3.29 5.80
CA PHE A 104 -1.06 3.37 6.95
C PHE A 104 -1.42 4.53 7.87
N GLU A 105 -1.56 5.76 7.35
CA GLU A 105 -1.89 6.93 8.14
C GLU A 105 -3.21 6.75 8.89
N GLN A 106 -4.24 6.23 8.23
CA GLN A 106 -5.52 5.92 8.87
C GLN A 106 -5.36 4.95 10.05
N SER A 107 -4.61 3.87 9.85
CA SER A 107 -4.36 2.86 10.89
C SER A 107 -3.49 3.44 12.03
N PHE A 108 -2.45 4.20 11.69
CA PHE A 108 -1.54 4.82 12.63
C PHE A 108 -2.25 5.84 13.51
N PHE A 109 -3.06 6.74 12.91
CA PHE A 109 -3.84 7.70 13.66
C PHE A 109 -4.98 7.05 14.45
N ALA A 110 -5.53 5.92 14.01
CA ALA A 110 -6.45 5.14 14.82
C ALA A 110 -5.76 4.61 16.10
N VAL A 111 -4.57 4.03 15.97
CA VAL A 111 -3.77 3.59 17.14
C VAL A 111 -3.39 4.78 18.03
N LEU A 112 -2.96 5.91 17.46
CA LEU A 112 -2.67 7.13 18.25
C LEU A 112 -3.88 7.64 19.04
N ARG A 113 -5.09 7.57 18.47
CA ARG A 113 -6.32 7.93 19.18
C ARG A 113 -6.57 6.98 20.35
N LEU A 114 -6.41 5.68 20.14
CA LEU A 114 -6.52 4.68 21.21
C LEU A 114 -5.49 4.93 22.32
N ILE A 115 -4.23 5.23 21.98
CA ILE A 115 -3.21 5.63 22.95
C ILE A 115 -3.67 6.85 23.76
N SER A 116 -4.19 7.87 23.07
CA SER A 116 -4.68 9.09 23.72
C SER A 116 -5.89 8.84 24.63
N GLU A 117 -6.80 7.95 24.24
CA GLU A 117 -7.99 7.56 25.01
C GLU A 117 -7.62 6.76 26.26
N GLU A 118 -6.77 5.74 26.11
CA GLU A 118 -6.24 4.96 27.23
C GLU A 118 -5.44 5.83 28.20
N LYS A 119 -4.67 6.78 27.68
CA LYS A 119 -3.97 7.79 28.49
C LYS A 119 -4.94 8.65 29.31
N LYS A 120 -6.06 9.08 28.72
CA LYS A 120 -7.10 9.81 29.48
C LYS A 120 -7.73 8.94 30.58
N ALA A 121 -7.83 7.62 30.36
CA ALA A 121 -8.31 6.70 31.39
C ALA A 121 -7.31 6.58 32.56
N LEU A 122 -6.00 6.63 32.28
CA LEU A 122 -4.95 6.68 33.31
C LEU A 122 -4.97 7.99 34.12
N ASP A 123 -5.31 9.11 33.48
CA ASP A 123 -5.33 10.44 34.12
C ASP A 123 -6.58 10.69 35.02
N ARG A 124 -7.59 9.81 35.04
CA ARG A 124 -8.84 10.03 35.81
C ARG A 124 -8.55 10.15 37.30
N THR A 125 -8.87 11.26 37.93
CA THR A 125 -8.78 11.48 39.40
C THR A 125 -9.53 10.42 40.22
N ILE A 126 -8.85 9.75 41.16
CA ILE A 126 -9.53 9.13 42.31
C ILE A 126 -9.90 10.29 43.23
N THR A 127 -11.17 10.70 43.17
CA THR A 127 -11.71 11.77 44.01
C THR A 127 -11.86 11.26 45.44
N ASP A 128 -10.78 11.30 46.20
CA ASP A 128 -10.80 11.08 47.65
C ASP A 128 -10.55 12.41 48.35
N GLY A 129 -11.62 13.20 48.52
CA GLY A 129 -11.71 14.38 49.39
C GLY A 129 -10.73 15.55 49.20
N THR A 130 -9.73 15.47 48.33
CA THR A 130 -8.56 16.39 48.34
C THR A 130 -8.20 17.00 46.99
N ASN A 131 -9.03 16.86 45.94
CA ASN A 131 -8.82 17.49 44.61
C ASN A 131 -7.39 17.29 44.05
N GLN A 132 -6.85 16.07 44.09
CA GLN A 132 -5.57 15.74 43.47
C GLN A 132 -5.73 14.61 42.45
N THR A 133 -5.06 14.75 41.30
CA THR A 133 -5.08 13.80 40.16
C THR A 133 -4.27 12.54 40.48
N ILE A 134 -4.62 11.40 39.86
CA ILE A 134 -3.82 10.16 39.96
C ILE A 134 -2.37 10.43 39.55
N LYS A 135 -2.13 11.30 38.58
CA LYS A 135 -0.79 11.78 38.17
C LYS A 135 0.03 12.39 39.31
N PHE A 136 -0.59 13.21 40.17
CA PHE A 136 0.07 13.83 41.33
C PHE A 136 0.32 12.81 42.45
N LYS A 137 -0.57 11.82 42.59
CA LYS A 137 -0.40 10.68 43.52
C LYS A 137 0.59 9.62 42.98
N ALA A 138 0.73 9.38 41.69
CA ALA A 138 1.66 8.38 41.18
C ALA A 138 3.14 8.79 41.40
N GLY A 139 3.44 10.08 41.27
CA GLY A 139 4.80 10.61 41.50
C GLY A 139 5.22 10.73 42.97
N ASN A 140 4.29 10.96 43.91
CA ASN A 140 4.59 11.16 45.34
C ASN A 140 3.99 10.08 46.28
N ASN A 141 2.94 9.37 45.85
CA ASN A 141 2.19 8.37 46.61
C ASN A 141 2.25 6.98 45.98
N ALA A 142 3.30 6.64 45.25
CA ALA A 142 3.76 5.28 45.16
C ALA A 142 3.62 4.53 46.50
N GLN A 143 4.29 5.09 47.50
CA GLN A 143 4.37 4.59 48.86
C GLN A 143 3.09 4.84 49.67
N THR A 144 2.35 5.93 49.42
CA THR A 144 1.15 6.29 50.19
C THR A 144 -0.14 5.67 49.62
N ALA A 145 -0.22 5.39 48.31
CA ALA A 145 -1.28 4.58 47.71
C ALA A 145 -1.15 3.14 48.24
N ILE A 146 0.08 2.63 48.31
CA ILE A 146 0.43 1.41 49.05
C ILE A 146 0.09 1.52 50.53
N LYS A 147 0.44 2.63 51.19
CA LYS A 147 0.12 2.80 52.61
C LYS A 147 -1.39 2.74 52.85
N SER A 148 -2.21 3.28 51.95
CA SER A 148 -3.66 3.11 51.99
C SER A 148 -4.17 1.71 51.61
N LEU A 149 -3.44 0.96 50.75
CA LEU A 149 -3.69 -0.47 50.46
C LEU A 149 -3.39 -1.37 51.65
N VAL A 150 -2.41 -0.99 52.47
CA VAL A 150 -2.00 -1.69 53.70
C VAL A 150 -2.95 -1.37 54.84
N GLU A 151 -3.44 -0.13 54.92
CA GLU A 151 -4.15 0.35 56.11
C GLU A 151 -5.67 0.11 56.10
N ASN A 152 -6.39 0.02 54.96
CA ASN A 152 -7.82 -0.33 54.96
C ASN A 152 -8.34 -0.96 53.63
N ASP A 153 -8.99 -2.11 53.77
CA ASP A 153 -9.74 -2.90 52.77
C ASP A 153 -8.93 -3.56 51.63
N LYS A 154 -8.55 -4.82 51.87
CA LYS A 154 -7.59 -5.61 51.06
C LYS A 154 -8.07 -5.98 49.65
N THR A 155 -9.33 -5.77 49.29
CA THR A 155 -9.90 -6.36 48.06
C THR A 155 -10.11 -5.33 46.94
N GLN A 156 -10.73 -4.19 47.26
CA GLN A 156 -11.08 -3.17 46.27
C GLN A 156 -9.88 -2.32 45.84
N SER A 157 -8.95 -2.11 46.77
CA SER A 157 -7.68 -1.43 46.55
C SER A 157 -6.76 -2.26 45.63
N ARG A 158 -6.62 -3.58 45.89
CA ARG A 158 -5.86 -4.51 45.03
C ARG A 158 -6.41 -4.62 43.60
N LEU A 159 -7.74 -4.63 43.44
CA LEU A 159 -8.37 -4.64 42.11
C LEU A 159 -8.08 -3.34 41.35
N SER A 160 -8.06 -2.20 42.03
CA SER A 160 -7.79 -0.89 41.43
C SER A 160 -6.33 -0.78 40.94
N VAL A 161 -5.36 -1.30 41.71
CA VAL A 161 -3.96 -1.41 41.29
C VAL A 161 -3.81 -2.34 40.09
N SER A 162 -4.44 -3.52 40.15
CA SER A 162 -4.41 -4.48 39.04
C SER A 162 -4.99 -3.89 37.74
N ASN A 163 -6.07 -3.13 37.83
CA ASN A 163 -6.67 -2.45 36.68
C ASN A 163 -5.76 -1.34 36.14
N HIS A 164 -5.07 -0.60 37.02
CA HIS A 164 -4.12 0.42 36.61
C HIS A 164 -2.90 -0.20 35.89
N ILE A 165 -2.35 -1.30 36.40
CA ILE A 165 -1.30 -2.08 35.74
C ILE A 165 -1.78 -2.53 34.35
N ALA A 166 -2.98 -3.09 34.25
CA ALA A 166 -3.53 -3.57 32.99
C ALA A 166 -3.66 -2.44 31.95
N ASN A 167 -4.12 -1.25 32.36
CA ASN A 167 -4.23 -0.09 31.48
C ASN A 167 -2.85 0.42 31.04
N CYS A 168 -1.87 0.46 31.94
CA CYS A 168 -0.48 0.77 31.59
C CYS A 168 0.10 -0.21 30.57
N CYS A 169 -0.11 -1.53 30.77
CA CYS A 169 0.30 -2.55 29.80
C CYS A 169 -0.37 -2.37 28.44
N SER A 170 -1.66 -1.99 28.41
CA SER A 170 -2.39 -1.68 27.18
C SER A 170 -1.72 -0.54 26.41
N VAL A 171 -1.40 0.57 27.10
CA VAL A 171 -0.72 1.72 26.52
C VAL A 171 0.65 1.34 25.96
N CYS A 172 1.48 0.61 26.71
CA CYS A 172 2.79 0.15 26.23
C CYS A 172 2.67 -0.69 24.96
N ARG A 173 1.73 -1.64 24.89
CA ARG A 173 1.51 -2.47 23.70
C ARG A 173 1.07 -1.66 22.49
N LEU A 174 0.22 -0.64 22.70
CA LEU A 174 -0.20 0.25 21.62
C LEU A 174 0.98 1.07 21.09
N PHE A 175 1.87 1.56 21.97
CA PHE A 175 3.11 2.20 21.55
C PHE A 175 4.01 1.26 20.75
N THR A 176 4.26 0.04 21.23
CA THR A 176 5.07 -0.94 20.48
C THR A 176 4.45 -1.24 19.12
N THR A 177 3.13 -1.38 19.06
CA THR A 177 2.40 -1.58 17.80
C THR A 177 2.62 -0.39 16.85
N ALA A 178 2.53 0.84 17.34
CA ALA A 178 2.74 2.03 16.52
C ALA A 178 4.20 2.15 16.03
N PHE A 179 5.19 1.88 16.89
CA PHE A 179 6.60 1.84 16.48
C PHE A 179 6.88 0.72 15.47
N TYR A 180 6.28 -0.45 15.64
CA TYR A 180 6.38 -1.57 14.70
C TYR A 180 5.75 -1.24 13.34
N MET A 181 4.60 -0.55 13.33
CA MET A 181 3.98 -0.09 12.09
C MET A 181 4.92 0.85 11.33
N ILE A 182 5.60 1.77 12.03
CA ILE A 182 6.59 2.67 11.43
C ILE A 182 7.79 1.87 10.91
N SER A 183 8.33 0.93 11.68
CA SER A 183 9.55 0.19 11.31
C SER A 183 9.34 -0.76 10.11
N GLN A 184 8.15 -1.34 9.95
CA GLN A 184 7.82 -2.21 8.83
C GLN A 184 7.50 -1.46 7.51
N SER A 185 7.36 -0.14 7.56
CA SER A 185 6.87 0.65 6.44
C SER A 185 7.97 1.04 5.45
N ASN A 186 8.24 0.17 4.47
CA ASN A 186 9.26 0.39 3.44
C ASN A 186 8.96 1.53 2.44
N PHE A 187 7.76 2.11 2.50
CA PHE A 187 7.31 3.17 1.59
C PHE A 187 7.34 4.57 2.21
N LEU A 188 7.63 4.70 3.52
CA LEU A 188 7.76 6.00 4.17
C LEU A 188 9.12 6.62 3.86
N THR A 189 9.12 7.94 3.66
CA THR A 189 10.35 8.72 3.59
C THR A 189 10.95 8.90 4.99
N LYS A 190 12.26 9.11 5.07
CA LYS A 190 12.97 9.36 6.34
C LYS A 190 12.34 10.50 7.16
N HIS A 191 11.85 11.55 6.49
CA HIS A 191 11.19 12.68 7.13
C HIS A 191 9.83 12.28 7.74
N GLU A 192 9.04 11.47 7.05
CA GLU A 192 7.75 10.98 7.57
C GLU A 192 7.96 10.03 8.75
N THR A 193 8.91 9.11 8.66
CA THR A 193 9.32 8.24 9.78
C THR A 193 9.68 9.07 11.01
N LEU A 194 10.45 10.15 10.84
CA LEU A 194 10.82 11.06 11.94
C LEU A 194 9.60 11.81 12.51
N ASN A 195 8.68 12.26 11.67
CA ASN A 195 7.46 12.95 12.12
C ASN A 195 6.52 12.03 12.90
N TYR A 196 6.31 10.80 12.43
CA TYR A 196 5.51 9.82 13.16
C TYR A 196 6.19 9.36 14.44
N GLY A 197 7.51 9.12 14.40
CA GLY A 197 8.29 8.77 15.58
C GLY A 197 8.28 9.87 16.64
N SER A 198 8.50 11.13 16.27
CA SER A 198 8.44 12.26 17.20
C SER A 198 7.05 12.46 17.81
N SER A 199 5.98 12.22 17.04
CA SER A 199 4.61 12.23 17.57
C SER A 199 4.39 11.16 18.64
N LEU A 200 4.96 9.96 18.46
CA LEU A 200 4.93 8.92 19.48
C LEU A 200 5.79 9.28 20.69
N HIS A 201 7.01 9.77 20.48
CA HIS A 201 7.89 10.18 21.58
C HIS A 201 7.26 11.25 22.46
N ALA A 202 6.61 12.26 21.87
CA ALA A 202 5.90 13.30 22.61
C ALA A 202 4.77 12.75 23.51
N LEU A 203 4.17 11.63 23.12
CA LEU A 203 3.15 10.96 23.94
C LEU A 203 3.78 10.06 25.01
N LEU A 204 4.95 9.46 24.73
CA LEU A 204 5.64 8.45 25.56
C LEU A 204 6.21 9.03 26.87
N ASP A 205 6.82 10.21 26.84
CA ASP A 205 7.63 10.74 27.96
C ASP A 205 6.89 10.80 29.31
N ALA A 206 5.61 11.18 29.31
CA ALA A 206 4.83 11.31 30.53
C ALA A 206 4.30 9.97 31.09
N ASP A 207 4.24 8.93 30.25
CA ASP A 207 3.61 7.65 30.58
C ASP A 207 4.68 6.62 30.98
N LEU A 208 5.85 6.65 30.32
CA LEU A 208 6.98 5.80 30.69
C LEU A 208 7.40 6.04 32.16
N ALA A 209 7.43 7.29 32.60
CA ALA A 209 7.73 7.65 33.98
C ALA A 209 6.74 7.03 35.00
N GLN A 210 5.45 6.97 34.65
CA GLN A 210 4.42 6.38 35.53
C GLN A 210 4.52 4.85 35.58
N VAL A 211 4.76 4.23 34.42
CA VAL A 211 4.96 2.78 34.29
C VAL A 211 6.19 2.32 35.08
N TRP A 212 7.32 3.00 34.92
CA TRP A 212 8.55 2.71 35.65
C TRP A 212 8.41 2.92 37.16
N CYS A 213 7.73 3.99 37.56
CA CYS A 213 7.42 4.24 38.96
C CYS A 213 6.62 3.06 39.53
N LEU A 214 5.49 2.70 38.91
CA LEU A 214 4.64 1.59 39.36
C LEU A 214 5.38 0.25 39.46
N TYR A 215 6.23 -0.08 38.48
CA TYR A 215 7.04 -1.29 38.53
C TYR A 215 8.11 -1.28 39.61
N SER A 216 8.83 -0.17 39.78
CA SER A 216 9.85 -0.03 40.83
C SER A 216 9.26 -0.30 42.23
N ILE A 217 8.03 0.13 42.41
CA ILE A 217 7.27 0.00 43.66
C ILE A 217 6.80 -1.44 43.89
N LEU A 218 6.14 -2.05 42.92
CA LEU A 218 5.65 -3.42 43.06
C LEU A 218 6.81 -4.43 43.18
N TRP A 219 7.95 -4.12 42.56
CA TRP A 219 9.19 -4.85 42.72
C TRP A 219 9.74 -4.74 44.15
N GLU A 220 9.70 -3.54 44.74
CA GLU A 220 10.11 -3.30 46.13
C GLU A 220 9.21 -4.05 47.13
N GLU A 221 7.90 -4.17 46.84
CA GLU A 221 6.94 -4.97 47.63
C GLU A 221 7.05 -6.49 47.41
N LYS A 222 7.96 -6.95 46.54
CA LYS A 222 8.09 -8.35 46.12
C LYS A 222 6.81 -8.94 45.51
N ASP A 223 5.95 -8.12 44.90
CA ASP A 223 4.77 -8.63 44.19
C ASP A 223 5.22 -9.32 42.89
N PRO A 224 5.01 -10.64 42.75
CA PRO A 224 5.39 -11.41 41.56
C PRO A 224 4.69 -10.95 40.27
N ARG A 225 3.52 -10.30 40.39
CA ARG A 225 2.77 -9.75 39.26
C ARG A 225 3.53 -8.61 38.59
N ALA A 226 4.42 -7.92 39.31
CA ALA A 226 5.26 -6.86 38.77
C ALA A 226 6.14 -7.37 37.63
N ALA A 227 6.85 -8.48 37.86
CA ALA A 227 7.74 -9.10 36.88
C ALA A 227 6.96 -9.62 35.66
N HIS A 228 5.83 -10.28 35.90
CA HIS A 228 4.95 -10.74 34.83
C HIS A 228 4.37 -9.58 34.01
N ALA A 229 3.89 -8.54 34.68
CA ALA A 229 3.34 -7.36 34.02
C ALA A 229 4.42 -6.65 33.20
N PHE A 230 5.64 -6.50 33.74
CA PHE A 230 6.78 -5.88 33.06
C PHE A 230 7.15 -6.58 31.74
N ILE A 231 7.15 -7.92 31.75
CA ILE A 231 7.37 -8.70 30.52
C ILE A 231 6.16 -8.57 29.57
N SER A 232 4.94 -8.64 30.10
CA SER A 232 3.71 -8.59 29.31
C SER A 232 3.44 -7.24 28.63
N SER A 233 4.01 -6.17 29.18
CA SER A 233 3.99 -4.81 28.62
C SER A 233 5.13 -4.54 27.65
N GLN A 234 6.00 -5.54 27.40
CA GLN A 234 7.22 -5.38 26.60
C GLN A 234 8.15 -4.30 27.19
N GLY A 235 8.16 -4.14 28.52
CA GLY A 235 8.93 -3.11 29.21
C GLY A 235 10.43 -3.16 28.89
N ILE A 236 10.98 -4.34 28.56
CA ILE A 236 12.37 -4.53 28.13
C ILE A 236 12.68 -3.70 26.89
N ASP A 237 11.76 -3.60 25.93
CA ASP A 237 11.95 -2.90 24.67
C ASP A 237 12.10 -1.38 24.86
N PHE A 238 11.73 -0.87 26.03
CA PHE A 238 11.86 0.54 26.41
C PHE A 238 13.08 0.82 27.31
N ILE A 239 13.86 -0.21 27.64
CA ILE A 239 15.12 -0.06 28.38
C ILE A 239 16.26 0.12 27.38
N ASP A 240 17.27 0.90 27.77
CA ASP A 240 18.56 0.95 27.08
C ASP A 240 19.12 -0.46 26.84
N GLU A 241 19.51 -0.75 25.58
CA GLU A 241 20.01 -2.06 25.15
C GLU A 241 21.17 -2.57 26.01
N SER A 242 22.01 -1.69 26.55
CA SER A 242 23.18 -2.06 27.35
C SER A 242 22.84 -2.77 28.66
N ILE A 243 21.63 -2.58 29.19
CA ILE A 243 21.19 -3.16 30.47
C ILE A 243 20.01 -4.12 30.31
N GLN A 244 19.51 -4.34 29.09
CA GLN A 244 18.38 -5.23 28.83
C GLN A 244 18.64 -6.67 29.29
N ASP A 245 19.86 -7.19 29.05
CA ASP A 245 20.22 -8.56 29.42
C ASP A 245 20.28 -8.76 30.95
N GLU A 246 20.84 -7.78 31.69
CA GLU A 246 20.86 -7.79 33.15
C GLU A 246 19.44 -7.77 33.73
N VAL A 247 18.58 -6.91 33.19
CA VAL A 247 17.18 -6.81 33.63
C VAL A 247 16.42 -8.11 33.31
N ARG A 248 16.67 -8.71 32.14
CA ARG A 248 16.09 -10.00 31.76
C ARG A 248 16.51 -11.13 32.70
N GLU A 249 17.76 -11.14 33.14
CA GLU A 249 18.26 -12.11 34.13
C GLU A 249 17.61 -11.91 35.50
N ARG A 250 17.51 -10.66 35.98
CA ARG A 250 16.82 -10.33 37.24
C ARG A 250 15.35 -10.72 37.21
N LEU A 251 14.65 -10.49 36.08
CA LEU A 251 13.26 -10.91 35.88
C LEU A 251 13.10 -12.42 35.96
N LYS A 252 14.00 -13.19 35.32
CA LYS A 252 14.00 -14.66 35.40
C LYS A 252 14.17 -15.15 36.83
N ASN A 253 15.08 -14.56 37.59
CA ASN A 253 15.33 -14.93 38.98
C ASN A 253 14.13 -14.59 39.88
N ALA A 254 13.48 -13.44 39.68
CA ALA A 254 12.27 -13.06 40.41
C ALA A 254 11.10 -14.02 40.14
N LEU A 255 10.91 -14.42 38.88
CA LEU A 255 9.87 -15.38 38.49
C LEU A 255 10.14 -16.78 39.04
N ASN A 256 11.38 -17.27 38.98
CA ASN A 256 11.74 -18.58 39.52
C ASN A 256 11.53 -18.68 41.03
N ASN A 257 11.89 -17.62 41.78
CA ASN A 257 11.67 -17.56 43.23
C ASN A 257 10.17 -17.57 43.58
N PHE A 258 9.32 -17.05 42.71
CA PHE A 258 7.87 -17.10 42.90
C PHE A 258 7.28 -18.50 42.67
N THR A 259 7.71 -19.19 41.62
CA THR A 259 7.28 -20.57 41.34
C THR A 259 7.61 -21.53 42.49
N ILE A 260 8.75 -21.30 43.17
CA ILE A 260 9.16 -22.07 44.35
C ILE A 260 8.23 -21.78 45.54
N MET A 261 7.88 -20.52 45.81
CA MET A 261 6.94 -20.16 46.88
C MET A 261 5.52 -20.70 46.66
N GLU A 262 5.00 -20.70 45.42
CA GLU A 262 3.69 -21.31 45.13
C GLU A 262 3.71 -22.84 45.34
N SER A 263 4.84 -23.49 45.05
CA SER A 263 4.97 -24.94 45.28
C SER A 263 5.03 -25.32 46.76
N GLU A 264 5.60 -24.47 47.62
CA GLU A 264 5.62 -24.66 49.08
C GLU A 264 4.25 -24.40 49.72
N ILE A 265 3.50 -23.39 49.24
CA ILE A 265 2.15 -23.05 49.75
C ILE A 265 1.10 -24.12 49.39
N VAL A 266 1.30 -24.86 48.30
CA VAL A 266 0.39 -25.95 47.86
C VAL A 266 0.75 -27.30 48.52
N SER A 267 1.91 -27.41 49.16
CA SER A 267 2.37 -28.61 49.87
C SER A 267 2.10 -28.64 51.38
N ASP A 268 1.59 -27.54 51.95
CA ASP A 268 1.06 -27.42 53.32
C ASP A 268 -0.48 -27.44 53.32
#